data_AF-A0A948BD24-F1
#
_entry.id   AF-A0A948BD24-F1
#
_cell.length_a   1.000
_cell.length_b   1.000
_cell.length_c   1.000
_cell.angle_alpha   90.00
_cell.angle_beta   90.00
_cell.angle_gamma   90.00
#
_symmetry.space_group_name_H-M   'P 1'
#
loop_
_entity.id
_entity.type
_entity.pdbx_description
1 polymer ?
#
loop_
_entity_poly.entity_id
_entity_poly.type
_entity_poly.pdbx_seq_one_letter_code
_entity_poly.pdbx_strand_id
1 'polypeptide(L)'
;MTSANIVQKLWNYCNVLRDDGMSYGDYVEQLTYLLFLKMSDERTKAPYNKPSAVPEGCDWPTLIKKDGDDLFVHYRHLLDKLGKEKGLLGLIFNKSQNKFQDPAKLRRLLVDLIGKENWSVMSADVKGDAYEGL
;
A
#
# COMPACT_ATOMS: atom_id res chain seq x y z
N MET A 1 -8.05 -15.62 -9.87
CA MET A 1 -8.99 -14.86 -9.01
C MET A 1 -9.63 -13.80 -9.91
N THR A 2 -10.95 -13.60 -9.88
CA THR A 2 -11.56 -12.49 -10.62
C THR A 2 -11.25 -11.19 -9.91
N SER A 3 -11.15 -10.10 -10.66
CA SER A 3 -10.85 -8.78 -10.11
C SER A 3 -11.89 -8.30 -9.08
N ALA A 4 -13.16 -8.71 -9.23
CA ALA A 4 -14.22 -8.43 -8.25
C ALA A 4 -13.94 -9.06 -6.87
N ASN A 5 -13.28 -10.23 -6.83
CA ASN A 5 -13.02 -10.93 -5.56
C ASN A 5 -11.92 -10.26 -4.74
N ILE A 6 -10.94 -9.59 -5.36
CA ILE A 6 -9.90 -8.86 -4.61
C ILE A 6 -10.47 -7.57 -4.02
N VAL A 7 -11.27 -6.83 -4.80
CA VAL A 7 -11.97 -5.63 -4.31
C VAL A 7 -12.79 -6.03 -3.09
N GLN A 8 -13.69 -6.99 -3.18
CA GLN A 8 -14.49 -7.44 -2.03
C GLN A 8 -13.66 -7.85 -0.79
N LYS A 9 -12.44 -8.39 -0.97
CA LYS A 9 -11.56 -8.71 0.16
C LYS A 9 -10.97 -7.47 0.83
N LEU A 10 -10.52 -6.47 0.06
CA LEU A 10 -10.04 -5.19 0.59
C LEU A 10 -11.15 -4.49 1.38
N TRP A 11 -12.36 -4.53 0.85
CA TRP A 11 -13.58 -4.03 1.45
C TRP A 11 -13.91 -4.64 2.80
N ASN A 12 -13.96 -5.97 2.84
CA ASN A 12 -14.19 -6.69 4.09
C ASN A 12 -13.10 -6.38 5.11
N TYR A 13 -11.87 -6.13 4.65
CA TYR A 13 -10.76 -5.77 5.52
C TYR A 13 -10.84 -4.34 6.05
N CYS A 14 -11.36 -3.39 5.27
CA CYS A 14 -11.66 -2.04 5.73
C CYS A 14 -12.58 -2.06 6.95
N ASN A 15 -13.63 -2.90 6.95
CA ASN A 15 -14.52 -3.03 8.10
C ASN A 15 -13.78 -3.49 9.36
N VAL A 16 -12.85 -4.43 9.23
CA VAL A 16 -12.01 -4.90 10.36
C VAL A 16 -11.14 -3.77 10.91
N LEU A 17 -10.51 -2.98 10.04
CA LEU A 17 -9.65 -1.86 10.45
C LEU A 17 -10.47 -0.71 11.07
N ARG A 18 -11.71 -0.52 10.61
CA ARG A 18 -12.64 0.45 11.17
C ARG A 18 -13.01 0.11 12.62
N ASP A 19 -13.19 -1.18 12.92
CA ASP A 19 -13.46 -1.63 14.28
C ASP A 19 -12.26 -1.34 15.23
N ASP A 20 -11.05 -1.15 14.69
CA ASP A 20 -9.87 -0.68 15.42
C ASP A 20 -9.72 0.84 15.48
N GLY A 21 -10.70 1.59 14.97
CA GLY A 21 -10.70 3.05 14.96
C GLY A 21 -10.05 3.71 13.75
N MET A 22 -9.68 2.96 12.70
CA MET A 22 -9.25 3.57 11.44
C MET A 22 -10.46 4.20 10.74
N SER A 23 -10.39 5.51 10.44
CA SER A 23 -11.44 6.12 9.63
C SER A 23 -11.38 5.60 8.20
N TYR A 24 -12.50 5.69 7.50
CA TYR A 24 -12.56 5.33 6.09
C TYR A 24 -11.54 6.13 5.24
N GLY A 25 -11.44 7.44 5.47
CA GLY A 25 -10.48 8.29 4.75
C GLY A 25 -9.04 7.89 5.03
N ASP A 26 -8.71 7.54 6.27
CA ASP A 26 -7.41 6.99 6.63
C ASP A 26 -7.13 5.68 5.89
N TYR A 27 -8.11 4.77 5.81
CA TYR A 27 -7.95 3.51 5.09
C TYR A 27 -7.64 3.72 3.60
N VAL A 28 -8.40 4.58 2.91
CA VAL A 28 -8.17 4.92 1.50
C VAL A 28 -6.77 5.51 1.30
N GLU A 29 -6.36 6.40 2.20
CA GLU A 29 -5.02 7.01 2.18
C GLU A 29 -3.91 5.94 2.33
N GLN A 30 -4.03 5.06 3.33
CA GLN A 30 -3.07 3.97 3.53
C GLN A 30 -3.04 3.01 2.33
N LEU A 31 -4.21 2.65 1.78
CA LEU A 31 -4.31 1.79 0.61
C LEU A 31 -3.59 2.43 -0.60
N THR A 32 -3.75 3.73 -0.80
CA THR A 32 -3.10 4.49 -1.87
C THR A 32 -1.58 4.40 -1.76
N TYR A 33 -1.02 4.59 -0.56
CA TYR A 33 0.43 4.46 -0.31
C TYR A 33 0.94 3.06 -0.64
N LEU A 34 0.25 2.04 -0.13
CA LEU A 34 0.68 0.66 -0.31
C LEU A 34 0.57 0.20 -1.76
N LEU A 35 -0.50 0.57 -2.46
CA LEU A 35 -0.68 0.28 -3.88
C LEU A 35 0.37 1.00 -4.74
N PHE A 36 0.69 2.25 -4.43
CA PHE A 36 1.77 2.96 -5.11
C PHE A 36 3.10 2.21 -4.98
N LEU A 37 3.46 1.78 -3.77
CA LEU A 37 4.69 1.05 -3.51
C LEU A 37 4.71 -0.31 -4.23
N LYS A 38 3.59 -1.04 -4.20
CA LYS A 38 3.45 -2.33 -4.90
C LYS A 38 3.62 -2.17 -6.41
N MET A 39 2.90 -1.20 -7.00
CA MET A 39 2.96 -0.96 -8.45
C MET A 39 4.31 -0.40 -8.88
N SER A 40 4.97 0.39 -8.03
CA SER A 40 6.35 0.84 -8.27
C SER A 40 7.30 -0.35 -8.36
N ASP A 41 7.23 -1.29 -7.41
CA ASP A 41 8.05 -2.52 -7.41
C ASP A 41 7.72 -3.47 -8.58
N GLU A 42 6.46 -3.60 -8.97
CA GLU A 42 6.10 -4.41 -10.15
C GLU A 42 6.69 -3.84 -11.44
N ARG A 43 6.79 -2.52 -11.55
CA ARG A 43 7.37 -1.85 -12.73
C ARG A 43 8.89 -2.00 -12.82
N THR A 44 9.58 -2.28 -11.72
CA THR A 44 11.02 -2.56 -11.77
C THR A 44 11.34 -3.96 -12.29
N LYS A 45 10.34 -4.85 -12.32
CA LYS A 45 10.46 -6.23 -12.76
C LYS A 45 10.09 -6.39 -14.23
N ALA A 46 10.42 -7.54 -14.79
CA ALA A 46 9.96 -7.92 -16.13
C ALA A 46 8.41 -7.91 -16.18
N PRO A 47 7.79 -7.46 -17.29
CA PRO A 47 8.40 -7.09 -18.57
C PRO A 47 8.89 -5.62 -18.65
N TYR A 48 8.64 -4.81 -17.63
CA TYR A 48 8.82 -3.35 -17.72
C TYR A 48 10.25 -2.88 -17.42
N ASN A 49 10.94 -3.52 -16.48
CA ASN A 49 12.34 -3.26 -16.10
C ASN A 49 12.67 -1.76 -15.92
N LYS A 50 11.74 -0.99 -15.33
CA LYS A 50 11.92 0.44 -15.11
C LYS A 50 12.82 0.71 -13.90
N PRO A 51 13.52 1.85 -13.85
CA PRO A 51 14.18 2.29 -12.62
C PRO A 51 13.18 2.40 -11.47
N SER A 52 13.65 2.14 -10.24
CA SER A 52 12.84 2.35 -9.04
C SER A 52 12.39 3.81 -8.95
N ALA A 53 11.09 4.01 -8.75
CA ALA A 53 10.54 5.34 -8.53
C ALA A 53 10.73 5.83 -7.08
N VAL A 54 11.13 4.95 -6.17
CA VAL A 54 11.33 5.25 -4.74
C VAL A 54 12.79 5.11 -4.35
N PRO A 55 13.27 5.89 -3.35
CA PRO A 55 14.63 5.77 -2.82
C PRO A 55 14.94 4.38 -2.27
N GLU A 56 16.22 4.06 -2.19
CA GLU A 56 16.68 2.81 -1.58
C GLU A 56 16.19 2.70 -0.12
N GLY A 57 15.74 1.49 0.24
CA GLY A 57 15.16 1.20 1.56
C GLY A 57 13.70 1.63 1.73
N CYS A 58 13.09 2.26 0.74
CA CYS A 58 11.68 2.71 0.75
C CYS A 58 10.79 1.92 -0.21
N ASP A 59 11.20 0.71 -0.59
CA ASP A 59 10.51 -0.10 -1.58
C ASP A 59 9.59 -1.16 -0.96
N TRP A 60 8.72 -1.73 -1.79
CA TRP A 60 7.80 -2.78 -1.37
C TRP A 60 8.51 -4.02 -0.79
N PRO A 61 9.60 -4.57 -1.40
CA PRO A 61 10.35 -5.67 -0.82
C PRO A 61 10.84 -5.42 0.61
N THR A 62 11.26 -4.20 0.95
CA THR A 62 11.71 -3.88 2.31
C THR A 62 10.58 -3.94 3.33
N LEU A 63 9.35 -3.55 2.96
CA LEU A 63 8.17 -3.64 3.83
C LEU A 63 7.78 -5.08 4.15
N ILE A 64 7.66 -5.94 3.13
CA ILE A 64 7.16 -7.32 3.32
C ILE A 64 8.16 -8.25 4.02
N LYS A 65 9.43 -7.82 4.16
CA LYS A 65 10.47 -8.54 4.92
C LYS A 65 10.44 -8.22 6.42
N LYS A 66 9.59 -7.30 6.87
CA LYS A 66 9.44 -6.91 8.27
C LYS A 66 8.13 -7.43 8.83
N ASP A 67 8.11 -7.65 10.14
CA ASP A 67 6.98 -8.13 10.91
C ASP A 67 6.92 -7.42 12.28
N GLY A 68 5.76 -7.44 12.94
CA GLY A 68 5.59 -6.86 14.27
C GLY A 68 5.98 -5.38 14.36
N ASP A 69 6.62 -5.00 15.47
CA ASP A 69 7.01 -3.60 15.71
C ASP A 69 8.01 -3.06 14.69
N ASP A 70 8.90 -3.92 14.18
CA ASP A 70 9.86 -3.56 13.13
C ASP A 70 9.15 -3.11 11.85
N LEU A 71 8.04 -3.75 11.50
CA LEU A 71 7.21 -3.34 10.36
C LEU A 71 6.62 -1.95 10.58
N PHE A 72 6.12 -1.67 11.78
CA PHE A 72 5.56 -0.35 12.13
C PHE A 72 6.60 0.76 12.15
N VAL A 73 7.79 0.49 12.70
CA VAL A 73 8.92 1.43 12.67
C VAL A 73 9.33 1.69 11.21
N HIS A 74 9.52 0.63 10.43
CA HIS A 74 9.93 0.74 9.03
C HIS A 74 8.91 1.51 8.19
N TYR A 75 7.63 1.18 8.33
CA TYR A 75 6.57 1.86 7.57
C TYR A 75 6.47 3.35 7.92
N ARG A 76 6.59 3.72 9.20
CA ARG A 76 6.63 5.15 9.61
C ARG A 76 7.81 5.89 9.01
N HIS A 77 9.01 5.33 9.07
CA HIS A 77 10.21 5.96 8.48
C HIS A 77 10.12 6.04 6.95
N LEU A 78 9.55 5.03 6.31
CA LEU A 78 9.33 5.02 4.87
C LEU A 78 8.39 6.16 4.45
N LEU A 79 7.23 6.30 5.13
CA LEU A 79 6.27 7.37 4.88
C LEU A 79 6.89 8.76 5.05
N ASP A 80 7.61 8.97 6.17
CA ASP A 80 8.30 10.24 6.44
C ASP A 80 9.37 10.56 5.39
N LYS A 81 10.19 9.58 4.99
CA LYS A 81 11.23 9.77 3.98
C LYS A 81 10.63 10.09 2.61
N LEU A 82 9.60 9.35 2.19
CA LEU A 82 8.90 9.62 0.92
C LEU A 82 8.18 10.97 0.92
N GLY A 83 7.60 11.38 2.05
CA GLY A 83 6.95 12.68 2.18
C GLY A 83 7.92 13.88 2.10
N LYS A 84 9.21 13.65 2.33
CA LYS A 84 10.28 14.65 2.21
C LYS A 84 10.90 14.72 0.80
N GLU A 85 10.57 13.79 -0.07
CA GLU A 85 11.05 13.79 -1.46
C GLU A 85 10.45 14.94 -2.27
N LYS A 86 11.11 15.32 -3.36
CA LYS A 86 10.58 16.33 -4.29
C LYS A 86 9.68 15.68 -5.34
N GLY A 87 8.86 16.50 -6.00
CA GLY A 87 8.03 16.05 -7.11
C GLY A 87 6.89 15.12 -6.67
N LEU A 88 6.60 14.10 -7.49
CA LEU A 88 5.43 13.25 -7.31
C LEU A 88 5.40 12.52 -5.97
N LEU A 89 6.55 12.01 -5.49
CA LEU A 89 6.62 11.32 -4.19
C LEU A 89 6.24 12.24 -3.03
N GLY A 90 6.82 13.43 -2.98
CA GLY A 90 6.47 14.42 -1.96
C GLY A 90 5.01 14.83 -2.00
N LEU A 91 4.40 14.90 -3.19
CA LEU A 91 2.96 15.19 -3.33
C LEU A 91 2.07 14.06 -2.81
N ILE A 92 2.42 12.80 -3.11
CA ILE A 92 1.64 11.63 -2.67
C ILE A 92 1.78 11.42 -1.15
N PHE A 93 3.00 11.48 -0.63
CA PHE A 93 3.32 11.11 0.75
C PHE A 93 3.41 12.30 1.71
N ASN A 94 3.00 13.50 1.28
CA ASN A 94 3.11 14.73 2.07
C ASN A 94 2.42 14.56 3.44
N LYS A 95 3.17 14.75 4.53
CA LYS A 95 2.68 14.60 5.92
C LYS A 95 1.97 13.26 6.18
N SER A 96 2.29 12.23 5.39
CA SER A 96 1.74 10.90 5.57
C SER A 96 2.09 10.33 6.94
N GLN A 97 1.14 9.60 7.53
CA GLN A 97 1.30 8.96 8.83
C GLN A 97 0.77 7.54 8.77
N ASN A 98 1.39 6.64 9.55
CA ASN A 98 0.80 5.33 9.78
C ASN A 98 -0.48 5.47 10.62
N LYS A 99 -1.58 4.89 10.15
CA LYS A 99 -2.88 4.88 10.84
C LYS A 99 -3.26 3.51 11.41
N PHE A 100 -2.46 2.47 11.12
CA PHE A 100 -2.69 1.13 11.66
C PHE A 100 -2.39 1.08 13.15
N GLN A 101 -3.28 0.45 13.92
CA GLN A 101 -3.11 0.23 15.36
C GLN A 101 -2.43 -1.11 15.67
N ASP A 102 -2.48 -2.06 14.73
CA ASP A 102 -1.95 -3.41 14.89
C ASP A 102 -1.00 -3.79 13.74
N PRO A 103 0.27 -4.14 14.01
CA PRO A 103 1.23 -4.53 12.99
C PRO A 103 0.85 -5.81 12.25
N ALA A 104 0.16 -6.76 12.89
CA ALA A 104 -0.33 -7.94 12.22
C ALA A 104 -1.37 -7.58 11.15
N LYS A 105 -2.15 -6.51 11.38
CA LYS A 105 -3.16 -6.06 10.43
C LYS A 105 -2.56 -5.35 9.21
N LEU A 106 -1.59 -4.48 9.43
CA LEU A 106 -0.79 -3.93 8.34
C LEU A 106 -0.13 -5.06 7.53
N ARG A 107 0.47 -6.04 8.21
CA ARG A 107 1.15 -7.17 7.56
C ARG A 107 0.20 -8.01 6.72
N ARG A 108 -1.02 -8.26 7.20
CA ARG A 108 -2.06 -8.98 6.47
C ARG A 108 -2.47 -8.22 5.21
N LEU A 109 -2.69 -6.90 5.30
CA LEU A 109 -3.01 -6.09 4.11
C LEU A 109 -1.86 -6.14 3.09
N LEU A 110 -0.62 -5.98 3.55
CA LEU A 110 0.57 -6.01 2.70
C LEU A 110 0.71 -7.35 1.97
N VAL A 111 0.72 -8.47 2.69
CA VAL A 111 1.13 -9.76 2.10
C VAL A 111 -0.04 -10.61 1.65
N ASP A 112 -1.16 -10.60 2.36
CA ASP A 112 -2.28 -11.48 2.04
C ASP A 112 -3.29 -10.87 1.07
N LEU A 113 -3.37 -9.54 1.00
CA LEU A 113 -4.32 -8.85 0.14
C LEU A 113 -3.62 -8.20 -1.05
N ILE A 114 -2.71 -7.25 -0.82
CA ILE A 114 -2.05 -6.53 -1.90
C ILE A 114 -0.95 -7.37 -2.56
N GLY A 115 -0.14 -8.05 -1.74
CA GLY A 115 1.09 -8.72 -2.17
C GLY A 115 0.89 -9.95 -3.06
N LYS A 116 -0.27 -10.62 -2.94
CA LYS A 116 -0.62 -11.81 -3.75
C LYS A 116 -1.12 -11.46 -5.15
N GLU A 117 -1.33 -10.18 -5.43
CA GLU A 117 -1.93 -9.72 -6.67
C GLU A 117 -0.91 -8.95 -7.54
N ASN A 118 -1.18 -8.91 -8.85
CA ASN A 118 -0.42 -8.10 -9.80
C ASN A 118 -1.24 -6.88 -10.20
N TRP A 119 -1.01 -5.76 -9.51
CA TRP A 119 -1.82 -4.55 -9.62
C TRP A 119 -1.53 -3.79 -10.92
N SER A 120 -0.30 -3.83 -11.43
CA SER A 120 0.08 -3.12 -12.64
C SER A 120 -0.69 -3.61 -13.87
N VAL A 121 -1.04 -4.89 -13.94
CA VAL A 121 -1.77 -5.49 -15.05
C VAL A 121 -3.30 -5.44 -14.89
N MET A 122 -3.81 -5.08 -13.72
CA MET A 122 -5.26 -4.90 -13.52
C MET A 122 -5.78 -3.71 -14.33
N SER A 123 -7.01 -3.83 -14.84
CA SER A 123 -7.67 -2.74 -15.58
C SER A 123 -7.85 -1.49 -14.70
N ALA A 124 -8.02 -0.35 -15.37
CA ALA A 124 -8.30 0.90 -14.68
C ALA A 124 -9.59 0.80 -13.86
N ASP A 125 -10.63 0.14 -14.39
CA ASP A 125 -11.90 -0.06 -13.70
C ASP A 125 -11.72 -0.77 -12.36
N VAL A 126 -10.92 -1.84 -12.31
CA VAL A 126 -10.68 -2.60 -11.07
C VAL A 126 -9.94 -1.77 -10.03
N LYS A 127 -9.02 -0.92 -10.47
CA LYS A 127 -8.34 0.02 -9.58
C LYS A 127 -9.33 1.09 -9.12
N GLY A 128 -10.16 1.61 -10.02
CA GLY A 128 -11.26 2.53 -9.73
C GLY A 128 -12.18 1.96 -8.67
N ASP A 129 -12.71 0.76 -8.86
CA ASP A 129 -13.59 0.04 -7.91
C ASP A 129 -12.95 -0.14 -6.53
N ALA A 130 -11.63 -0.32 -6.47
CA ALA A 130 -10.90 -0.42 -5.21
C ALA A 130 -10.88 0.91 -4.42
N TYR A 131 -11.04 2.06 -5.09
CA TYR A 131 -11.11 3.40 -4.50
C TYR A 131 -12.53 3.98 -4.43
N GLU A 132 -13.41 3.65 -5.38
CA GLU A 132 -14.73 4.27 -5.59
C GLU A 132 -15.88 3.50 -5.01
N GLY A 133 -15.76 2.16 -4.88
CA GLY A 133 -16.77 1.44 -4.10
C GLY A 133 -16.91 2.05 -2.70
N LEU A 134 -15.81 2.70 -2.27
CA LEU A 134 -15.33 3.27 -1.01
C LEU A 134 -16.38 3.68 0.07
#